data_AF-A0AAD4LJB4-F1
#
_entry.id   AF-A0AAD4LJB4-F1
#
_cell.length_a   1.000
_cell.length_b   1.000
_cell.length_c   1.000
_cell.angle_alpha   90.00
_cell.angle_beta   90.00
_cell.angle_gamma   90.00
#
_symmetry.space_group_name_H-M   'P 1'
#
loop_
_entity.id
_entity.type
_entity.pdbx_description
1 polymer ?
#
loop_
_entity_poly.entity_id
_entity_poly.type
_entity_poly.pdbx_seq_one_letter_code
_entity_poly.pdbx_strand_id
1 'polypeptide(L)'
;MPRVGNQAFADWVDNHLSGQVTRINNREDAVPIVPDRLLGYRHASGEVHITDSGLWENCPGQDNPSTLCSTGDVPTILEGNTNDHNGPYGGISMHC
;
A
#
# COMPACT_ATOMS: atom_id res chain seq x y z
N MET A 1 4.30 -2.58 -1.09
CA MET A 1 4.16 -4.02 -0.70
C MET A 1 2.83 -4.57 -1.23
N PRO A 2 2.77 -5.73 -1.90
CA PRO A 2 1.51 -6.32 -2.40
C PRO A 2 0.61 -6.85 -1.27
N ARG A 3 -0.67 -7.08 -1.55
CA ARG A 3 -1.55 -7.81 -0.61
C ARG A 3 -1.09 -9.26 -0.52
N VAL A 4 -1.16 -9.85 0.68
CA VAL A 4 -0.57 -11.18 0.94
C VAL A 4 -1.61 -12.21 1.35
N GLY A 5 -2.53 -11.85 2.25
CA GLY A 5 -3.52 -12.77 2.82
C GLY A 5 -4.93 -12.23 2.77
N ASN A 6 -5.86 -12.99 3.34
CA ASN A 6 -7.25 -12.59 3.48
C ASN A 6 -7.50 -11.75 4.74
N GLN A 7 -8.77 -11.43 5.03
CA GLN A 7 -9.16 -10.67 6.23
C GLN A 7 -8.60 -11.27 7.53
N ALA A 8 -8.68 -12.59 7.71
CA ALA A 8 -8.19 -13.23 8.93
C ALA A 8 -6.67 -13.06 9.12
N PHE A 9 -5.90 -13.08 8.02
CA PHE A 9 -4.47 -12.78 8.07
C PHE A 9 -4.21 -11.32 8.42
N ALA A 10 -4.90 -10.38 7.76
CA ALA A 10 -4.76 -8.94 8.03
C ALA A 10 -5.08 -8.62 9.50
N ASP A 11 -6.19 -9.17 10.02
CA ASP A 11 -6.59 -9.02 11.42
C ASP A 11 -5.58 -9.67 12.37
N TRP A 12 -5.02 -10.81 12.01
CA TRP A 12 -3.99 -11.44 12.82
C TRP A 12 -2.73 -10.55 12.93
N VAL A 13 -2.27 -9.98 11.81
CA VAL A 13 -1.14 -9.04 11.79
C VAL A 13 -1.45 -7.82 12.65
N ASP A 14 -2.62 -7.22 12.48
CA ASP A 14 -3.03 -6.04 13.25
C ASP A 14 -3.10 -6.32 14.75
N ASN A 15 -3.52 -7.52 15.16
CA ASN A 15 -3.63 -7.90 16.56
C ASN A 15 -2.30 -8.29 17.22
N HIS A 16 -1.34 -8.85 16.47
CA HIS A 16 -0.11 -9.40 17.04
C HIS A 16 1.12 -8.52 16.79
N LEU A 17 1.08 -7.71 15.73
CA LEU A 17 2.20 -6.87 15.27
C LEU A 17 1.80 -5.39 15.18
N SER A 18 0.75 -4.98 15.89
CA SER A 18 0.31 -3.58 15.96
C SER A 18 1.46 -2.63 16.26
N GLY A 19 1.61 -1.59 15.43
CA GLY A 19 2.70 -0.61 15.56
C GLY A 19 4.10 -1.10 15.18
N GLN A 20 4.26 -2.37 14.78
CA GLN A 20 5.54 -2.93 14.35
C GLN A 20 5.64 -3.08 12.82
N VAL A 21 4.51 -3.01 12.12
CA VAL A 21 4.45 -3.09 10.66
C VAL A 21 4.27 -1.68 10.09
N THR A 22 5.19 -1.29 9.21
CA THR A 22 5.05 -0.11 8.36
C THR A 22 5.27 -0.55 6.92
N ARG A 23 4.27 -0.34 6.08
CA ARG A 23 4.35 -0.56 4.64
C ARG A 23 4.37 0.79 3.93
N ILE A 24 5.46 1.07 3.21
CA ILE A 24 5.59 2.30 2.45
C ILE A 24 5.27 1.99 0.99
N ASN A 25 4.33 2.74 0.43
CA ASN A 25 3.92 2.67 -0.96
C ASN A 25 4.21 4.03 -1.63
N ASN A 26 4.44 4.04 -2.94
CA ASN A 26 4.91 5.22 -3.65
C ASN A 26 4.05 5.50 -4.88
N ARG A 27 3.41 6.68 -4.90
CA ARG A 27 2.59 7.20 -5.99
C ARG A 27 1.66 6.14 -6.55
N GLU A 28 1.57 6.03 -7.87
CA GLU A 28 0.69 5.09 -8.52
C GLU A 28 1.30 3.68 -8.66
N ASP A 29 2.19 3.26 -7.76
CA ASP A 29 2.72 1.88 -7.76
C ASP A 29 1.55 0.88 -7.81
N ALA A 30 1.56 0.02 -8.83
CA ALA A 30 0.53 -1.00 -9.04
C ALA A 30 0.69 -2.20 -8.10
N VAL A 31 1.88 -2.43 -7.53
CA VAL A 31 2.17 -3.62 -6.71
C VAL A 31 1.30 -3.68 -5.45
N PRO A 32 1.10 -2.59 -4.68
CA PRO A 32 0.25 -2.62 -3.51
C PRO A 32 -1.21 -2.97 -3.75
N ILE A 33 -1.73 -2.73 -4.95
CA ILE A 33 -3.15 -2.98 -5.25
C ILE A 33 -3.41 -4.38 -5.81
N VAL A 34 -2.38 -5.23 -5.88
CA VAL A 34 -2.51 -6.63 -6.29
C VAL A 34 -2.08 -7.60 -5.17
N PRO A 35 -2.71 -8.79 -5.06
CA PRO A 35 -3.94 -9.21 -5.74
C PRO A 35 -5.15 -8.37 -5.31
N ASP A 36 -6.20 -8.40 -6.14
CA ASP A 36 -7.39 -7.57 -5.95
C ASP A 36 -8.21 -7.97 -4.70
N ARG A 37 -8.87 -6.98 -4.08
CA ARG A 37 -9.75 -7.15 -2.91
C ARG A 37 -10.96 -8.06 -3.19
N LEU A 38 -11.42 -8.14 -4.43
CA LEU A 38 -12.50 -9.01 -4.91
C LEU A 38 -12.11 -10.49 -4.87
N LEU A 39 -10.80 -10.79 -4.89
CA LEU A 39 -10.28 -12.15 -4.70
C LEU A 39 -10.14 -12.53 -3.22
N GLY A 40 -10.61 -11.67 -2.30
CA GLY A 40 -10.58 -11.91 -0.86
C GLY A 40 -9.29 -11.46 -0.17
N TYR A 41 -8.35 -10.83 -0.89
CA TYR A 41 -7.11 -10.32 -0.33
C TYR A 41 -7.34 -8.99 0.42
N ARG A 42 -6.54 -8.78 1.46
CA ARG A 42 -6.58 -7.57 2.31
C ARG A 42 -5.17 -7.16 2.72
N HIS A 43 -4.97 -5.86 2.85
CA HIS A 43 -3.80 -5.33 3.54
C HIS A 43 -4.03 -5.30 5.05
N ALA A 44 -2.96 -5.56 5.81
CA ALA A 44 -2.91 -5.15 7.20
C ALA A 44 -2.77 -3.62 7.31
N SER A 45 -3.02 -3.09 8.52
CA SER A 45 -2.83 -1.69 8.85
C SER A 45 -1.34 -1.28 8.81
N GLY A 46 -1.07 0.02 8.87
CA GLY A 46 0.30 0.56 8.93
C GLY A 46 0.85 1.09 7.60
N GLU A 47 -0.03 1.57 6.73
CA GLU A 47 0.39 2.20 5.48
C GLU A 47 0.91 3.62 5.67
N VAL A 48 2.01 3.89 5.00
CA VAL A 48 2.46 5.24 4.67
C VAL A 48 2.53 5.35 3.16
N HIS A 49 1.79 6.28 2.58
CA HIS A 49 1.73 6.48 1.13
C HIS A 49 2.48 7.75 0.75
N ILE A 50 3.41 7.65 -0.19
CA ILE A 50 4.10 8.81 -0.75
C ILE A 50 3.26 9.30 -1.92
N THR A 51 2.66 10.47 -1.83
CA THR A 51 1.83 11.05 -2.91
C THR A 51 2.68 11.53 -4.08
N ASP A 52 2.03 11.89 -5.18
CA ASP A 52 2.64 12.58 -6.33
C ASP A 52 3.48 13.81 -5.96
N SER A 53 3.02 14.58 -4.98
CA SER A 53 3.72 15.76 -4.46
C SER A 53 4.90 15.43 -3.55
N GLY A 54 5.15 14.14 -3.28
CA GLY A 54 6.20 13.65 -2.39
C GLY A 54 5.85 13.74 -0.91
N LEU A 55 4.58 13.97 -0.55
CA LEU A 55 4.13 13.99 0.83
C LEU A 55 3.95 12.56 1.35
N TRP A 56 4.33 12.33 2.61
CA TRP A 56 4.23 11.03 3.27
C TRP A 56 2.97 11.00 4.13
N GLU A 57 1.91 10.43 3.59
CA GLU A 57 0.59 10.38 4.22
C GLU A 57 0.45 9.10 5.05
N ASN A 58 0.00 9.26 6.30
CA ASN A 58 -0.40 8.12 7.11
C ASN A 58 -1.80 7.69 6.68
N CYS A 59 -1.96 6.40 6.43
CA CYS A 59 -3.19 5.78 5.97
C CYS A 59 -3.73 4.82 7.05
N PRO A 60 -4.62 5.31 7.94
CA PRO A 60 -5.09 4.53 9.07
C PRO A 60 -5.95 3.35 8.64
N GLY A 61 -5.77 2.21 9.32
CA GLY A 61 -6.54 1.00 9.11
C GLY A 61 -6.12 0.20 7.87
N GLN A 62 -6.93 -0.80 7.56
CA GLN A 62 -6.74 -1.70 6.42
C GLN A 62 -7.36 -1.12 5.15
N ASP A 63 -6.66 -1.21 4.02
CA ASP A 63 -7.17 -0.85 2.67
C ASP A 63 -7.93 0.51 2.66
N ASN A 64 -7.32 1.56 3.22
CA ASN A 64 -7.96 2.87 3.38
C ASN A 64 -8.38 3.46 2.02
N PRO A 65 -9.67 3.80 1.82
CA PRO A 65 -10.18 4.23 0.52
C PRO A 65 -9.93 5.70 0.18
N SER A 66 -9.22 6.44 1.04
CA SER A 66 -8.82 7.82 0.76
C SER A 66 -7.97 7.88 -0.52
N THR A 67 -8.16 8.92 -1.33
CA THR A 67 -7.29 9.21 -2.49
C THR A 67 -5.88 9.63 -2.08
N LEU A 68 -5.60 9.74 -0.78
CA LEU A 68 -4.25 9.93 -0.25
C LEU A 68 -3.54 8.60 0.08
N CYS A 69 -4.20 7.46 -0.15
CA CYS A 69 -3.73 6.13 0.19
C CYS A 69 -3.80 5.23 -1.04
N SER A 70 -2.85 4.29 -1.19
CA SER A 70 -2.72 3.48 -2.42
C SER A 70 -4.01 2.79 -2.87
N THR A 71 -4.89 2.39 -1.94
CA THR A 71 -6.17 1.75 -2.29
C THR A 71 -7.18 2.71 -2.93
N GLY A 72 -7.19 3.99 -2.53
CA GLY A 72 -8.05 5.00 -3.14
C GLY A 72 -7.38 5.77 -4.28
N ASP A 73 -6.06 5.93 -4.22
CA ASP A 73 -5.23 6.65 -5.20
C ASP A 73 -5.03 5.84 -6.48
N VAL A 74 -4.91 4.51 -6.36
CA VAL A 74 -4.77 3.57 -7.49
C VAL A 74 -5.93 2.58 -7.48
N PRO A 75 -7.14 2.98 -7.90
CA PRO A 75 -8.32 2.13 -7.75
C PRO A 75 -8.31 0.92 -8.69
N THR A 76 -7.53 0.96 -9.79
CA THR A 76 -7.40 -0.15 -10.74
C THR A 76 -5.98 -0.31 -11.26
N ILE A 77 -5.65 -1.51 -11.76
CA ILE A 77 -4.34 -1.78 -12.38
C ILE A 77 -4.08 -0.94 -13.64
N LEU A 78 -5.12 -0.38 -14.26
CA LEU A 78 -5.01 0.49 -15.43
C LEU A 78 -4.55 1.91 -15.07
N GLU A 79 -4.74 2.31 -13.82
CA GLU A 79 -4.31 3.59 -13.26
C GLU A 79 -2.94 3.49 -12.57
N GLY A 80 -2.41 2.27 -12.43
CA GLY A 80 -1.11 2.04 -11.81
C GLY A 80 0.07 2.15 -12.78
N ASN A 81 1.22 2.53 -12.25
CA ASN A 81 2.51 2.63 -12.93
C ASN A 81 3.57 1.81 -12.17
N THR A 82 4.03 0.73 -12.77
CA THR A 82 5.04 -0.15 -12.15
C THR A 82 6.42 0.51 -11.98
N ASN A 83 6.69 1.63 -12.65
CA ASN A 83 7.95 2.34 -12.47
C ASN A 83 8.04 3.02 -11.10
N ASP A 84 6.91 3.43 -10.53
CA ASP A 84 6.87 4.07 -9.21
C ASP A 84 7.22 3.08 -8.08
N HIS A 85 7.20 1.77 -8.37
CA HIS A 85 7.72 0.73 -7.47
C HIS A 85 9.22 0.90 -7.17
N ASN A 86 9.99 1.52 -8.07
CA ASN A 86 11.42 1.72 -7.89
C ASN A 86 11.76 2.97 -7.05
N GLY A 87 10.74 3.72 -6.60
CA GLY A 87 10.88 4.92 -5.78
C GLY A 87 10.88 6.22 -6.59
N PRO A 88 11.40 7.33 -6.03
CA PRO A 88 12.24 7.40 -4.84
C PRO A 88 11.47 7.32 -3.51
N TYR A 89 11.98 6.49 -2.60
CA TYR A 89 11.55 6.42 -1.20
C TYR A 89 12.47 7.29 -0.34
N GLY A 90 12.10 8.56 -0.15
CA GLY A 90 12.89 9.49 0.66
C GLY A 90 14.21 9.86 -0.02
N GLY A 91 14.19 9.98 -1.35
CA GLY A 91 15.36 10.24 -2.19
C GLY A 91 16.15 8.99 -2.59
N ILE A 92 15.77 7.79 -2.11
CA ILE A 92 16.44 6.54 -2.45
C ILE A 92 15.62 5.75 -3.46
N SER A 93 16.22 5.43 -4.61
CA SER A 93 15.64 4.50 -5.57
C SER A 93 16.10 3.07 -5.30
N MET A 94 15.16 2.14 -5.31
CA MET A 94 15.41 0.71 -5.17
C MET A 94 15.21 0.04 -6.53
N HIS A 95 16.16 -0.76 -6.97
CA HIS A 95 16.10 -1.46 -8.26
C HIS A 95 16.30 -2.97 -8.04
N CYS A 96 15.83 -3.76 -9.00
CA CYS A 96 16.07 -5.21 -9.06
C CYS A 96 17.48 -5.55 -9.57
#